data_AF-A0A2V9LMF9-F1
#
_entry.id   AF-A0A2V9LMF9-F1
#
_cell.length_a   1.000
_cell.length_b   1.000
_cell.length_c   1.000
_cell.angle_alpha   90.00
_cell.angle_beta   90.00
_cell.angle_gamma   90.00
#
_symmetry.space_group_name_H-M   'P 1'
#
loop_
_entity.id
_entity.type
_entity.pdbx_description
1 polymer ?
#
loop_
_entity_poly.entity_id
_entity_poly.type
_entity_poly.pdbx_seq_one_letter_code
_entity_poly.pdbx_strand_id
1 'polypeptide(L)'
;MNKLTVEFQQRFSTNLIFAPSVFDRIDRVTKLHEETKDHPLSSSAACLNVIGSMADDPGGLIKFLRSFGLEIEELYEFPFGASFGNRVYQDKGYAIFEWIGPQESPINEMGGGRGQNRTSVDAFLVGRVNGKTTQILIEWKFTEGLSRDLALGRFCGGQGIERLKRYSLVLAELRKRRDLPFDFDDEFRPSAPMSSVGMYDFSPDHLYQLLRLTLLAKTTVGMALGKHSFEDYRIVHLTHSQNNRINILHPEYLILSPGLKQFSGQQLHEVWKKLLSPGDRERFVHGHWDSAINAIENEELRSYLSERYM
;
A
#
# COMPACT_ATOMS: atom_id res chain seq x y z
N MET A 1 12.85 4.55 -24.27
CA MET A 1 12.48 5.88 -23.76
C MET A 1 12.00 5.69 -22.33
N ASN A 2 12.48 6.49 -21.38
CA ASN A 2 12.06 6.38 -19.98
C ASN A 2 10.61 6.88 -19.87
N LYS A 3 9.68 5.99 -19.49
CA LYS A 3 8.25 6.31 -19.42
C LYS A 3 7.89 7.10 -18.16
N LEU A 4 8.79 7.24 -17.20
CA LEU A 4 8.52 7.89 -15.92
C LEU A 4 8.86 9.39 -15.94
N THR A 5 9.35 9.93 -17.07
CA THR A 5 9.70 11.35 -17.15
C THR A 5 8.47 12.22 -17.36
N VAL A 6 8.56 13.47 -16.86
CA VAL A 6 7.51 14.47 -17.03
C VAL A 6 7.21 14.70 -18.50
N GLU A 7 8.25 14.83 -19.34
CA GLU A 7 8.12 15.15 -20.77
C GLU A 7 7.34 14.07 -21.51
N PHE A 8 7.60 12.79 -21.20
CA PHE A 8 6.85 11.71 -21.82
C PHE A 8 5.39 11.68 -21.34
N GLN A 9 5.18 11.79 -20.02
CA GLN A 9 3.86 11.65 -19.41
C GLN A 9 2.94 12.85 -19.69
N GLN A 10 3.49 14.02 -20.02
CA GLN A 10 2.71 15.19 -20.44
C GLN A 10 1.81 14.92 -21.66
N ARG A 11 2.15 13.94 -22.51
CA ARG A 11 1.30 13.50 -23.63
C ARG A 11 -0.08 13.00 -23.20
N PHE A 12 -0.21 12.58 -21.94
CA PHE A 12 -1.46 12.06 -21.35
C PHE A 12 -2.17 13.09 -20.46
N SER A 13 -1.67 14.32 -20.35
CA SER A 13 -2.21 15.35 -19.43
C SER A 13 -3.69 15.70 -19.70
N THR A 14 -4.16 15.55 -20.94
CA THR A 14 -5.57 15.80 -21.31
C THR A 14 -6.48 14.59 -21.08
N ASN A 15 -5.90 13.39 -20.85
CA ASN A 15 -6.63 12.16 -20.59
C ASN A 15 -5.90 11.31 -19.54
N LEU A 16 -5.86 11.83 -18.31
CA LEU A 16 -5.13 11.23 -17.20
C LEU A 16 -5.74 9.93 -16.69
N ILE A 17 -7.05 9.78 -16.82
CA ILE A 17 -7.80 8.61 -16.38
C ILE A 17 -8.45 7.97 -17.59
N PHE A 18 -8.15 6.70 -17.85
CA PHE A 18 -8.68 5.93 -18.97
C PHE A 18 -10.22 5.96 -19.01
N ALA A 19 -10.85 5.67 -17.88
CA ALA A 19 -12.31 5.62 -17.74
C ALA A 19 -12.79 6.57 -16.62
N PRO A 20 -13.45 7.70 -16.93
CA PRO A 20 -13.97 8.61 -15.91
C PRO A 20 -14.99 7.98 -14.95
N SER A 21 -15.69 6.92 -15.38
CA SER A 21 -16.67 6.18 -14.56
C SER A 21 -16.05 5.51 -13.32
N VAL A 22 -14.72 5.44 -13.22
CA VAL A 22 -14.04 5.04 -11.98
C VAL A 22 -14.44 5.93 -10.82
N PHE A 23 -14.64 7.24 -11.04
CA PHE A 23 -15.02 8.16 -9.98
C PHE A 23 -16.45 7.95 -9.45
N ASP A 24 -17.34 7.35 -10.24
CA ASP A 24 -18.73 7.09 -9.82
C ASP A 24 -18.84 5.99 -8.75
N ARG A 25 -17.77 5.21 -8.58
CA ARG A 25 -17.66 4.10 -7.63
C ARG A 25 -17.02 4.49 -6.30
N ILE A 26 -16.38 5.65 -6.25
CA ILE A 26 -15.71 6.17 -5.07
C ILE A 26 -16.72 6.99 -4.27
N ASP A 27 -16.75 6.80 -2.96
CA ASP A 27 -17.62 7.61 -2.09
C ASP A 27 -17.40 9.11 -2.35
N ARG A 28 -18.46 9.87 -2.60
CA ARG A 28 -18.39 11.30 -2.97
C ARG A 28 -17.74 12.17 -1.91
N VAL A 29 -17.74 11.73 -0.65
CA VAL A 29 -17.06 12.45 0.44
C VAL A 29 -15.57 12.16 0.49
N THR A 30 -15.09 11.18 -0.28
CA THR A 30 -13.68 10.84 -0.39
C THR A 30 -12.92 11.97 -1.09
N LYS A 31 -11.92 12.48 -0.39
CA LYS A 31 -10.94 13.40 -0.95
C LYS A 31 -9.80 12.58 -1.53
N LEU A 32 -9.83 12.38 -2.85
CA LEU A 32 -8.66 11.90 -3.58
C LEU A 32 -7.54 12.94 -3.51
N HIS A 33 -6.29 12.50 -3.60
CA HIS A 33 -5.17 13.41 -3.75
C HIS A 33 -5.39 14.37 -4.93
N GLU A 34 -5.09 15.67 -4.76
CA GLU A 34 -5.34 16.72 -5.77
C GLU A 34 -4.73 16.34 -7.13
N GLU A 35 -3.49 15.84 -7.08
CA GLU A 35 -2.70 15.35 -8.22
C GLU A 35 -3.38 14.27 -9.06
N THR A 36 -4.42 13.59 -8.55
CA THR A 36 -5.13 12.51 -9.25
C THR A 36 -5.75 12.99 -10.58
N LYS A 37 -6.17 14.26 -10.64
CA LYS A 37 -6.95 14.80 -11.77
C LYS A 37 -6.18 15.74 -12.68
N ASP A 38 -4.98 16.15 -12.30
CA ASP A 38 -4.22 17.17 -13.01
C ASP A 38 -2.72 16.85 -13.16
N HIS A 39 -2.19 15.84 -12.47
CA HIS A 39 -0.77 15.50 -12.51
C HIS A 39 -0.48 14.17 -13.24
N PRO A 40 0.24 14.19 -14.37
CA PRO A 40 0.47 12.99 -15.19
C PRO A 40 1.38 11.94 -14.57
N LEU A 41 2.15 12.32 -13.54
CA LEU A 41 2.99 11.40 -12.76
C LEU A 41 2.34 10.91 -11.46
N SER A 42 1.05 11.18 -11.26
CA SER A 42 0.37 10.80 -10.03
C SER A 42 0.26 9.28 -9.88
N SER A 43 0.77 8.75 -8.76
CA SER A 43 0.60 7.34 -8.38
C SER A 43 -0.87 6.99 -8.15
N SER A 44 -1.66 7.91 -7.60
CA SER A 44 -3.11 7.74 -7.45
C SER A 44 -3.78 7.60 -8.83
N ALA A 45 -3.43 8.48 -9.78
CA ALA A 45 -3.96 8.38 -11.14
C ALA A 45 -3.54 7.07 -11.83
N ALA A 46 -2.29 6.63 -11.65
CA ALA A 46 -1.81 5.36 -12.19
C ALA A 46 -2.55 4.15 -11.57
N CYS A 47 -2.78 4.16 -10.26
CA CYS A 47 -3.55 3.13 -9.56
C CYS A 47 -5.00 3.07 -10.08
N LEU A 48 -5.67 4.22 -10.24
CA LEU A 48 -7.02 4.29 -10.80
C LEU A 48 -7.07 3.84 -12.26
N ASN A 49 -6.04 4.13 -13.05
CA ASN A 49 -5.97 3.66 -14.44
C ASN A 49 -5.92 2.15 -14.54
N VAL A 50 -5.14 1.49 -13.67
CA VAL A 50 -5.00 0.04 -13.72
C VAL A 50 -6.12 -0.64 -12.93
N ILE A 51 -6.14 -0.49 -11.61
CA ILE A 51 -7.08 -1.17 -10.73
C ILE A 51 -8.49 -0.59 -10.87
N GLY A 52 -8.62 0.75 -10.95
CA GLY A 52 -9.92 1.41 -11.06
C GLY A 52 -10.66 1.04 -12.33
N SER A 53 -9.97 1.01 -13.48
CA SER A 53 -10.58 0.58 -14.75
C SER A 53 -11.04 -0.88 -14.74
N MET A 54 -10.51 -1.71 -13.84
CA MET A 54 -10.91 -3.11 -13.65
C MET A 54 -11.84 -3.31 -12.44
N ALA A 55 -12.32 -2.25 -11.78
CA ALA A 55 -13.06 -2.37 -10.52
C ALA A 55 -14.42 -3.11 -10.62
N ASP A 56 -14.97 -3.29 -11.84
CA ASP A 56 -16.17 -4.10 -12.10
C ASP A 56 -15.84 -5.45 -12.77
N ASP A 57 -14.56 -5.75 -12.98
CA ASP A 57 -14.07 -7.00 -13.56
C ASP A 57 -13.30 -7.81 -12.51
N PRO A 58 -14.01 -8.57 -11.65
CA PRO A 58 -13.35 -9.37 -10.62
C PRO A 58 -12.42 -10.43 -11.24
N GLY A 59 -12.76 -10.95 -12.42
CA GLY A 59 -11.92 -11.93 -13.13
C GLY A 59 -10.58 -11.32 -13.58
N GLY A 60 -10.63 -10.12 -14.16
CA GLY A 60 -9.45 -9.34 -14.54
C GLY A 60 -8.58 -8.96 -13.35
N LEU A 61 -9.18 -8.48 -12.25
CA LEU A 61 -8.45 -8.18 -11.00
C LEU A 61 -7.74 -9.40 -10.42
N ILE A 62 -8.42 -10.55 -10.38
CA ILE A 62 -7.81 -11.82 -9.92
C ILE A 62 -6.62 -12.21 -10.81
N LYS A 63 -6.78 -12.14 -12.14
CA LYS A 63 -5.70 -12.46 -13.10
C LYS A 63 -4.51 -11.50 -12.97
N PHE A 64 -4.79 -10.21 -12.80
CA PHE A 64 -3.76 -9.19 -12.58
C PHE A 64 -2.98 -9.46 -11.29
N LEU A 65 -3.66 -9.68 -10.16
CA LEU A 65 -3.00 -9.94 -8.87
C LEU A 65 -2.29 -11.30 -8.83
N ARG A 66 -2.77 -12.30 -9.58
CA ARG A 66 -2.08 -13.58 -9.77
C ARG A 66 -0.68 -13.42 -10.38
N SER A 67 -0.46 -12.39 -11.20
CA SER A 67 0.85 -12.11 -11.78
C SER A 67 1.93 -11.79 -10.73
N PHE A 68 1.53 -11.48 -9.49
CA PHE A 68 2.42 -11.28 -8.35
C PHE A 68 2.41 -12.46 -7.36
N GLY A 69 1.78 -13.57 -7.72
CA GLY A 69 1.67 -14.77 -6.87
C GLY A 69 0.56 -14.71 -5.82
N LEU A 70 -0.38 -13.75 -5.91
CA LEU A 70 -1.54 -13.71 -5.03
C LEU A 70 -2.69 -14.52 -5.63
N GLU A 71 -2.88 -15.74 -5.14
CA GLU A 71 -4.01 -16.59 -5.52
C GLU A 71 -5.27 -16.20 -4.74
N ILE A 72 -6.21 -15.58 -5.46
CA ILE A 72 -7.53 -15.21 -4.93
C ILE A 72 -8.55 -16.18 -5.51
N GLU A 73 -9.28 -16.86 -4.64
CA GLU A 73 -10.30 -17.82 -5.02
C GLU A 73 -11.58 -17.11 -5.50
N GLU A 74 -11.92 -16.00 -4.85
CA GLU A 74 -13.13 -15.23 -5.09
C GLU A 74 -12.92 -13.79 -4.59
N LEU A 75 -13.33 -12.79 -5.37
CA LEU A 75 -13.44 -11.41 -4.88
C LEU A 75 -14.87 -11.12 -4.44
N TYR A 76 -15.01 -10.38 -3.36
CA TYR A 76 -16.30 -9.92 -2.85
C TYR A 76 -16.51 -8.46 -3.27
N GLU A 77 -17.67 -8.19 -3.83
CA GLU A 77 -18.09 -6.82 -4.10
C GLU A 77 -18.22 -6.07 -2.78
N PHE A 78 -17.72 -4.84 -2.74
CA PHE A 78 -17.77 -4.02 -1.55
C PHE A 78 -19.24 -3.67 -1.23
N PRO A 79 -19.72 -3.98 -0.01
CA PRO A 79 -21.12 -3.75 0.33
C PRO A 79 -21.42 -2.26 0.46
N PHE A 80 -22.15 -1.69 -0.50
CA PHE A 80 -22.59 -0.29 -0.47
C PHE A 80 -23.36 0.04 0.81
N GLY A 81 -22.94 1.10 1.51
CA GLY A 81 -23.53 1.52 2.79
C GLY A 81 -23.08 0.66 3.97
N ALA A 82 -22.06 -0.19 3.82
CA ALA A 82 -21.57 -0.98 4.93
C ALA A 82 -20.84 -0.17 5.98
N SER A 83 -21.02 -0.58 7.24
CA SER A 83 -20.26 -0.07 8.37
C SER A 83 -18.99 -0.89 8.56
N PHE A 84 -17.90 -0.18 8.88
CA PHE A 84 -16.65 -0.74 9.37
C PHE A 84 -16.17 0.07 10.56
N GLY A 85 -16.25 -0.51 11.76
CA GLY A 85 -15.95 0.17 13.04
C GLY A 85 -16.58 1.56 13.14
N ASN A 86 -17.91 1.65 12.98
CA ASN A 86 -18.73 2.87 13.03
C ASN A 86 -18.54 3.86 11.86
N ARG A 87 -17.71 3.56 10.87
CA ARG A 87 -17.66 4.35 9.63
C ARG A 87 -18.50 3.69 8.56
N VAL A 88 -19.41 4.45 7.96
CA VAL A 88 -20.20 4.00 6.81
C VAL A 88 -19.46 4.37 5.52
N TYR A 89 -19.32 3.39 4.62
CA TYR A 89 -18.70 3.55 3.31
C TYR A 89 -19.76 3.49 2.20
N GLN A 90 -19.73 4.45 1.27
CA GLN A 90 -20.62 4.48 0.10
C GLN A 90 -19.92 4.06 -1.19
N ASP A 91 -18.72 3.49 -1.09
CA ASP A 91 -17.98 2.97 -2.24
C ASP A 91 -18.66 1.71 -2.83
N LYS A 92 -18.35 1.41 -4.09
CA LYS A 92 -18.94 0.31 -4.87
C LYS A 92 -17.90 -0.44 -5.69
N GLY A 93 -18.23 -1.66 -6.12
CA GLY A 93 -17.37 -2.50 -6.95
C GLY A 93 -16.39 -3.35 -6.12
N TYR A 94 -15.42 -3.95 -6.78
CA TYR A 94 -14.49 -4.91 -6.17
C TYR A 94 -13.21 -4.28 -5.62
N ALA A 95 -12.94 -3.00 -5.91
CA ALA A 95 -11.78 -2.26 -5.45
C ALA A 95 -12.17 -0.87 -4.95
N ILE A 96 -11.74 -0.54 -3.73
CA ILE A 96 -12.02 0.75 -3.08
C ILE A 96 -10.74 1.56 -2.96
N PHE A 97 -10.76 2.82 -3.37
CA PHE A 97 -9.56 3.66 -3.40
C PHE A 97 -9.48 4.57 -2.19
N GLU A 98 -8.28 4.93 -1.73
CA GLU A 98 -8.04 5.82 -0.57
C GLU A 98 -8.70 5.33 0.73
N TRP A 99 -8.72 4.02 0.97
CA TRP A 99 -9.42 3.43 2.11
C TRP A 99 -8.63 3.66 3.40
N ILE A 100 -9.32 4.08 4.48
CA ILE A 100 -8.67 4.54 5.72
C ILE A 100 -9.02 3.72 6.98
N GLY A 101 -9.71 2.59 6.83
CA GLY A 101 -10.09 1.74 7.96
C GLY A 101 -11.27 2.28 8.80
N PRO A 102 -11.42 1.82 10.05
CA PRO A 102 -12.64 2.06 10.82
C PRO A 102 -12.79 3.53 11.25
N GLN A 103 -13.89 3.96 11.88
CA GLN A 103 -13.99 5.35 12.36
C GLN A 103 -12.86 5.69 13.33
N GLU A 104 -12.65 4.83 14.33
CA GLU A 104 -11.50 4.90 15.23
C GLU A 104 -10.31 4.15 14.61
N SER A 105 -9.11 4.72 14.70
CA SER A 105 -7.91 4.07 14.14
C SER A 105 -7.38 3.04 15.14
N PRO A 106 -7.29 1.75 14.75
CA PRO A 106 -6.75 0.72 15.64
C PRO A 106 -5.22 0.85 15.81
N ILE A 107 -4.59 1.71 15.02
CA ILE A 107 -3.16 2.04 15.10
C ILE A 107 -2.92 3.44 15.70
N ASN A 108 -3.89 3.95 16.47
CA ASN A 108 -3.82 5.20 17.24
C ASN A 108 -3.57 6.47 16.39
N GLU A 109 -3.87 6.43 15.10
CA GLU A 109 -3.76 7.61 14.23
C GLU A 109 -4.91 8.59 14.47
N MET A 110 -4.57 9.87 14.58
CA MET A 110 -5.56 10.92 14.76
C MET A 110 -6.18 11.29 13.42
N GLY A 111 -7.50 11.53 13.42
CA GLY A 111 -8.24 11.97 12.24
C GLY A 111 -9.42 11.06 11.90
N GLY A 112 -10.54 11.69 11.55
CA GLY A 112 -11.80 11.01 11.21
C GLY A 112 -12.11 10.97 9.72
N GLY A 113 -11.34 11.64 8.87
CA GLY A 113 -11.57 11.74 7.43
C GLY A 113 -10.38 11.29 6.57
N ARG A 114 -10.65 10.96 5.31
CA ARG A 114 -9.63 10.61 4.30
C ARG A 114 -8.73 11.83 4.04
N GLY A 115 -7.41 11.66 4.12
CA GLY A 115 -6.41 12.73 3.98
C GLY A 115 -6.05 13.52 5.26
N GLN A 116 -6.56 13.14 6.44
CA GLN A 116 -6.29 13.85 7.70
C GLN A 116 -5.44 13.00 8.68
N ASN A 117 -4.11 13.05 8.57
CA ASN A 117 -3.17 12.39 9.51
C ASN A 117 -3.36 10.88 9.71
N ARG A 118 -3.99 10.23 8.73
CA ARG A 118 -4.41 8.82 8.77
C ARG A 118 -3.85 8.03 7.60
N THR A 119 -3.68 6.72 7.78
CA THR A 119 -3.22 5.81 6.74
C THR A 119 -4.31 5.68 5.71
N SER A 120 -3.98 6.02 4.47
CA SER A 120 -4.80 5.79 3.30
C SER A 120 -4.18 4.64 2.54
N VAL A 121 -4.98 3.66 2.15
CA VAL A 121 -4.60 2.53 1.31
C VAL A 121 -5.01 2.89 -0.10
N ASP A 122 -4.06 2.84 -1.04
CA ASP A 122 -4.31 3.26 -2.44
C ASP A 122 -5.45 2.46 -3.06
N ALA A 123 -5.48 1.13 -2.87
CA ALA A 123 -6.62 0.29 -3.19
C ALA A 123 -6.88 -0.81 -2.15
N PHE A 124 -8.14 -1.05 -1.81
CA PHE A 124 -8.60 -2.02 -0.84
C PHE A 124 -9.59 -2.98 -1.49
N LEU A 125 -9.31 -4.28 -1.37
CA LEU A 125 -10.17 -5.34 -1.87
C LEU A 125 -10.52 -6.29 -0.72
N VAL A 126 -11.62 -7.04 -0.89
CA VAL A 126 -11.98 -8.15 -0.01
C VAL A 126 -12.18 -9.38 -0.87
N GLY A 127 -11.62 -10.51 -0.46
CA GLY A 127 -11.79 -11.77 -1.18
C GLY A 127 -11.48 -13.00 -0.33
N ARG A 128 -11.67 -14.18 -0.91
CA ARG A 128 -11.27 -15.45 -0.29
C ARG A 128 -9.88 -15.84 -0.74
N VAL A 129 -8.98 -16.03 0.22
CA VAL A 129 -7.60 -16.49 0.00
C VAL A 129 -7.32 -17.61 1.00
N ASN A 130 -6.90 -18.77 0.51
CA ASN A 130 -6.65 -19.97 1.33
C ASN A 130 -7.86 -20.32 2.22
N GLY A 131 -9.06 -20.26 1.66
CA GLY A 131 -10.33 -20.52 2.34
C GLY A 131 -10.78 -19.46 3.35
N LYS A 132 -10.05 -18.35 3.51
CA LYS A 132 -10.32 -17.30 4.52
C LYS A 132 -10.79 -16.00 3.88
N THR A 133 -11.77 -15.37 4.51
CA THR A 133 -12.16 -13.99 4.18
C THR A 133 -11.00 -13.05 4.50
N THR A 134 -10.40 -12.50 3.46
CA THR A 134 -9.12 -11.81 3.50
C THR A 134 -9.30 -10.38 3.02
N GLN A 135 -8.84 -9.43 3.83
CA GLN A 135 -8.66 -8.04 3.39
C GLN A 135 -7.34 -7.91 2.63
N ILE A 136 -7.35 -7.22 1.50
CA ILE A 136 -6.19 -7.05 0.63
C ILE A 136 -5.92 -5.55 0.53
N LEU A 137 -4.84 -5.10 1.15
CA LEU A 137 -4.44 -3.69 1.17
C LEU A 137 -3.33 -3.49 0.15
N ILE A 138 -3.58 -2.67 -0.86
CA ILE A 138 -2.65 -2.37 -1.94
C ILE A 138 -2.08 -0.98 -1.74
N GLU A 139 -0.75 -0.90 -1.68
CA GLU A 139 0.02 0.32 -1.81
C GLU A 139 0.67 0.36 -3.20
N TRP A 140 0.55 1.50 -3.88
CA TRP A 140 0.91 1.68 -5.27
C TRP A 140 1.91 2.83 -5.42
N LYS A 141 3.02 2.56 -6.12
CA LYS A 141 4.06 3.56 -6.41
C LYS A 141 4.33 3.65 -7.90
N PHE A 142 4.41 4.88 -8.41
CA PHE A 142 4.74 5.17 -9.80
C PHE A 142 6.07 5.91 -9.91
N THR A 143 6.12 7.20 -9.57
CA THR A 143 7.30 8.06 -9.81
C THR A 143 7.90 8.67 -8.54
N GLU A 144 7.49 8.21 -7.36
CA GLU A 144 8.07 8.68 -6.09
C GLU A 144 9.60 8.58 -6.08
N GLY A 145 10.26 9.60 -5.55
CA GLY A 145 11.72 9.71 -5.53
C GLY A 145 12.34 10.18 -6.84
N LEU A 146 11.58 10.22 -7.95
CA LEU A 146 11.98 10.79 -9.24
C LEU A 146 11.36 12.17 -9.46
N SER A 147 10.03 12.26 -9.38
CA SER A 147 9.30 13.51 -9.62
C SER A 147 9.10 14.35 -8.36
N ARG A 148 9.24 13.72 -7.20
CA ARG A 148 9.18 14.35 -5.87
C ARG A 148 10.16 13.63 -4.95
N ASP A 149 10.84 14.39 -4.11
CA ASP A 149 11.74 13.81 -3.13
C ASP A 149 10.97 12.94 -2.13
N LEU A 150 11.60 11.84 -1.73
CA LEU A 150 11.06 11.02 -0.65
C LEU A 150 11.25 11.75 0.67
N ALA A 151 10.18 11.81 1.46
CA ALA A 151 10.29 12.32 2.81
C ALA A 151 11.15 11.38 3.67
N LEU A 152 12.15 11.95 4.33
CA LEU A 152 13.02 11.24 5.27
C LEU A 152 12.71 11.68 6.70
N GLY A 153 13.15 10.87 7.67
CA GLY A 153 13.04 11.23 9.08
C GLY A 153 11.59 11.32 9.58
N ARG A 154 10.70 10.43 9.12
CA ARG A 154 9.32 10.37 9.65
C ARG A 154 9.31 10.21 11.18
N PHE A 155 10.32 9.58 11.78
CA PHE A 155 10.49 9.49 13.24
C PHE A 155 11.45 10.52 13.86
N CYS A 156 11.77 11.61 13.16
CA CYS A 156 12.63 12.67 13.69
C CYS A 156 11.85 13.87 14.28
N GLY A 157 12.48 14.58 15.20
CA GLY A 157 11.92 15.77 15.85
C GLY A 157 10.67 15.49 16.70
N GLY A 158 9.97 16.55 17.12
CA GLY A 158 8.78 16.43 17.97
C GLY A 158 7.65 15.59 17.35
N GLN A 159 7.41 15.73 16.05
CA GLN A 159 6.43 14.89 15.35
C GLN A 159 6.83 13.42 15.31
N GLY A 160 8.13 13.14 15.22
CA GLY A 160 8.66 11.79 15.26
C GLY A 160 8.43 11.09 16.60
N ILE A 161 8.61 11.82 17.70
CA ILE A 161 8.32 11.33 19.06
C ILE A 161 6.84 10.94 19.19
N GLU A 162 5.92 11.77 18.68
CA GLU A 162 4.48 11.44 18.71
C GLU A 162 4.14 10.21 17.87
N ARG A 163 4.74 10.06 16.68
CA ARG A 163 4.59 8.85 15.85
C ARG A 163 5.16 7.63 16.56
N LEU A 164 6.32 7.77 17.22
CA LEU A 164 6.93 6.70 17.99
C LEU A 164 6.00 6.25 19.11
N LYS A 165 5.52 7.19 19.94
CA LYS A 165 4.57 6.91 21.02
C LYS A 165 3.33 6.17 20.53
N ARG A 166 2.77 6.61 19.40
CA ARG A 166 1.58 6.02 18.77
C ARG A 166 1.76 4.54 18.46
N TYR A 167 2.78 4.21 17.66
CA TYR A 167 2.98 2.84 17.17
C TYR A 167 3.62 1.94 18.21
N SER A 168 4.43 2.47 19.13
CA SER A 168 5.00 1.68 20.23
C SER A 168 3.92 1.07 21.12
N LEU A 169 2.79 1.76 21.34
CA LEU A 169 1.65 1.21 22.08
C LEU A 169 1.01 0.03 21.34
N VAL A 170 0.83 0.14 20.02
CA VAL A 170 0.29 -0.93 19.17
C VAL A 170 1.22 -2.14 19.19
N LEU A 171 2.52 -1.92 18.96
CA LEU A 171 3.52 -2.99 18.96
C LEU A 171 3.64 -3.66 20.33
N ALA A 172 3.57 -2.89 21.43
CA ALA A 172 3.61 -3.47 22.77
C ALA A 172 2.43 -4.41 23.02
N GLU A 173 1.23 -4.06 22.55
CA GLU A 173 0.06 -4.94 22.64
C GLU A 173 0.21 -6.20 21.78
N LEU A 174 0.68 -6.05 20.53
CA LEU A 174 0.96 -7.19 19.64
C LEU A 174 2.03 -8.13 20.22
N ARG A 175 3.07 -7.59 20.87
CA ARG A 175 4.08 -8.38 21.58
C ARG A 175 3.49 -9.21 22.71
N LYS A 176 2.61 -8.62 23.54
CA LYS A 176 1.94 -9.36 24.64
C LYS A 176 1.15 -10.56 24.13
N ARG A 177 0.57 -10.44 22.93
CA ARG A 177 -0.18 -11.50 22.26
C ARG A 177 0.69 -12.48 21.47
N ARG A 178 2.02 -12.27 21.45
CA ARG A 178 2.98 -13.02 20.62
C ARG A 178 2.64 -13.01 19.13
N ASP A 179 2.12 -11.88 18.67
CA ASP A 179 1.68 -11.66 17.28
C ASP A 179 2.31 -10.39 16.71
N LEU A 180 3.61 -10.19 16.95
CA LEU A 180 4.36 -9.07 16.39
C LEU A 180 4.63 -9.33 14.90
N PRO A 181 4.35 -8.39 13.97
CA PRO A 181 4.56 -8.61 12.55
C PRO A 181 6.01 -8.50 12.08
N PHE A 182 6.93 -8.18 12.98
CA PHE A 182 8.33 -7.94 12.67
C PHE A 182 9.23 -8.91 13.40
N ASP A 183 10.28 -9.35 12.72
CA ASP A 183 11.31 -10.26 13.24
C ASP A 183 12.48 -9.45 13.84
N PHE A 184 12.15 -8.58 14.80
CA PHE A 184 13.15 -7.81 15.53
C PHE A 184 13.61 -8.57 16.76
N ASP A 185 14.88 -8.42 17.09
CA ASP A 185 15.34 -8.83 18.41
C ASP A 185 14.81 -7.86 19.48
N ASP A 186 14.48 -8.41 20.63
CA ASP A 186 14.09 -7.60 21.79
C ASP A 186 15.27 -6.76 22.33
N GLU A 187 16.50 -7.23 22.09
CA GLU A 187 17.72 -6.57 22.53
C GLU A 187 18.76 -6.50 21.40
N PHE A 188 19.49 -5.39 21.37
CA PHE A 188 20.63 -5.24 20.47
C PHE A 188 21.75 -6.23 20.84
N ARG A 189 22.25 -6.93 19.82
CA ARG A 189 23.32 -7.93 19.90
C ARG A 189 24.38 -7.60 18.85
N PRO A 190 25.60 -7.20 19.25
CA PRO A 190 26.66 -6.86 18.30
C PRO A 190 26.97 -7.96 17.27
N SER A 191 26.78 -9.23 17.64
CA SER A 191 27.01 -10.40 16.77
C SER A 191 25.84 -10.71 15.81
N ALA A 192 24.69 -10.04 15.95
CA ALA A 192 23.51 -10.23 15.12
C ALA A 192 23.09 -8.88 14.51
N PRO A 193 23.55 -8.54 13.30
CA PRO A 193 23.29 -7.22 12.70
C PRO A 193 21.82 -6.81 12.63
N MET A 194 20.90 -7.76 12.44
CA MET A 194 19.45 -7.50 12.42
C MET A 194 18.89 -7.00 13.76
N SER A 195 19.56 -7.31 14.87
CA SER A 195 19.18 -6.84 16.21
C SER A 195 19.26 -5.32 16.38
N SER A 196 19.97 -4.64 15.47
CA SER A 196 20.08 -3.18 15.46
C SER A 196 18.88 -2.48 14.83
N VAL A 197 17.99 -3.22 14.15
CA VAL A 197 16.81 -2.65 13.52
C VAL A 197 15.72 -2.42 14.55
N GLY A 198 15.30 -1.17 14.69
CA GLY A 198 14.20 -0.76 15.54
C GLY A 198 13.13 0.02 14.78
N MET A 199 12.07 0.39 15.49
CA MET A 199 10.94 1.09 14.90
C MET A 199 11.32 2.44 14.27
N TYR A 200 12.30 3.16 14.85
CA TYR A 200 12.77 4.44 14.31
C TYR A 200 13.43 4.29 12.94
N ASP A 201 13.93 3.09 12.60
CA ASP A 201 14.55 2.84 11.31
C ASP A 201 13.55 2.83 10.16
N PHE A 202 12.25 2.74 10.43
CA PHE A 202 11.19 2.89 9.43
C PHE A 202 10.89 4.36 9.11
N SER A 203 11.90 5.22 9.20
CA SER A 203 11.82 6.65 8.95
C SER A 203 11.68 7.05 7.48
N PRO A 204 12.24 6.34 6.49
CA PRO A 204 12.00 6.64 5.08
C PRO A 204 10.52 6.44 4.74
N ASP A 205 9.94 7.35 3.95
CA ASP A 205 8.49 7.39 3.73
C ASP A 205 7.89 6.07 3.22
N HIS A 206 8.56 5.39 2.30
CA HIS A 206 8.08 4.11 1.75
C HIS A 206 8.09 2.99 2.79
N LEU A 207 9.08 2.95 3.70
CA LEU A 207 9.10 1.98 4.81
C LEU A 207 8.06 2.34 5.86
N TYR A 208 7.87 3.64 6.10
CA TYR A 208 6.85 4.16 7.00
C TYR A 208 5.42 3.82 6.54
N GLN A 209 5.16 3.92 5.24
CA GLN A 209 3.89 3.50 4.63
C GLN A 209 3.67 1.99 4.85
N LEU A 210 4.65 1.15 4.52
CA LEU A 210 4.56 -0.30 4.73
C LEU A 210 4.35 -0.69 6.19
N LEU A 211 5.01 -0.02 7.14
CA LEU A 211 4.76 -0.18 8.58
C LEU A 211 3.28 0.05 8.90
N ARG A 212 2.73 1.19 8.45
CA ARG A 212 1.35 1.59 8.76
C ARG A 212 0.34 0.64 8.16
N LEU A 213 0.51 0.24 6.89
CA LEU A 213 -0.37 -0.72 6.24
C LEU A 213 -0.34 -2.07 6.97
N THR A 214 0.85 -2.56 7.32
CA THR A 214 1.00 -3.84 8.03
C THR A 214 0.31 -3.81 9.38
N LEU A 215 0.50 -2.74 10.16
CA LEU A 215 -0.18 -2.59 11.45
C LEU A 215 -1.70 -2.42 11.27
N LEU A 216 -2.15 -1.64 10.30
CA LEU A 216 -3.56 -1.43 10.03
C LEU A 216 -4.24 -2.76 9.70
N ALA A 217 -3.74 -3.49 8.70
CA ALA A 217 -4.30 -4.79 8.30
C ALA A 217 -4.32 -5.78 9.45
N LYS A 218 -3.21 -5.92 10.18
CA LYS A 218 -3.12 -6.88 11.28
C LYS A 218 -4.09 -6.56 12.41
N THR A 219 -4.23 -5.28 12.76
CA THR A 219 -5.12 -4.84 13.85
C THR A 219 -6.59 -4.81 13.47
N THR A 220 -6.92 -4.89 12.17
CA THR A 220 -8.29 -5.01 11.68
C THR A 220 -8.74 -6.46 11.44
N VAL A 221 -7.87 -7.46 11.59
CA VAL A 221 -8.29 -8.87 11.59
C VAL A 221 -9.27 -9.10 12.75
N GLY A 222 -10.36 -9.81 12.47
CA GLY A 222 -11.48 -10.04 13.39
C GLY A 222 -12.57 -8.96 13.33
N MET A 223 -12.35 -7.85 12.64
CA MET A 223 -13.40 -6.85 12.39
C MET A 223 -14.31 -7.28 11.23
N ALA A 224 -15.52 -6.74 11.20
CA ALA A 224 -16.50 -7.01 10.15
C ALA A 224 -16.80 -5.78 9.31
N LEU A 225 -16.78 -5.96 7.99
CA LEU A 225 -17.27 -5.03 6.99
C LEU A 225 -18.59 -5.57 6.43
N GLY A 226 -19.71 -5.01 6.91
CA GLY A 226 -21.03 -5.56 6.59
C GLY A 226 -21.14 -7.03 7.02
N LYS A 227 -21.36 -7.93 6.05
CA LYS A 227 -21.43 -9.39 6.29
C LYS A 227 -20.07 -10.11 6.28
N HIS A 228 -18.99 -9.42 5.89
CA HIS A 228 -17.67 -10.01 5.73
C HIS A 228 -16.83 -9.80 6.99
N SER A 229 -16.59 -10.85 7.76
CA SER A 229 -15.66 -10.82 8.90
C SER A 229 -14.25 -11.16 8.43
N PHE A 230 -13.27 -10.33 8.73
CA PHE A 230 -11.90 -10.54 8.25
C PHE A 230 -11.18 -11.59 9.10
N GLU A 231 -10.74 -12.66 8.45
CA GLU A 231 -10.06 -13.81 9.07
C GLU A 231 -8.55 -13.79 8.80
N ASP A 232 -8.13 -13.10 7.73
CA ASP A 232 -6.73 -12.95 7.34
C ASP A 232 -6.53 -11.63 6.59
N TYR A 233 -5.28 -11.33 6.23
CA TYR A 233 -4.95 -10.16 5.43
C TYR A 233 -3.81 -10.41 4.46
N ARG A 234 -3.74 -9.59 3.41
CA ARG A 234 -2.59 -9.46 2.52
C ARG A 234 -2.19 -7.99 2.39
N ILE A 235 -0.89 -7.73 2.44
CA ILE A 235 -0.31 -6.45 2.03
C ILE A 235 0.28 -6.64 0.65
N VAL A 236 -0.14 -5.82 -0.30
CA VAL A 236 0.35 -5.84 -1.68
C VAL A 236 1.07 -4.53 -1.93
N HIS A 237 2.37 -4.57 -2.23
CA HIS A 237 3.12 -3.36 -2.55
C HIS A 237 3.64 -3.43 -3.99
N LEU A 238 3.05 -2.60 -4.85
CA LEU A 238 3.32 -2.60 -6.28
C LEU A 238 4.05 -1.31 -6.68
N THR A 239 5.13 -1.47 -7.43
CA THR A 239 5.96 -0.36 -7.89
C THR A 239 6.14 -0.42 -9.40
N HIS A 240 6.58 0.66 -10.05
CA HIS A 240 6.99 0.56 -11.44
C HIS A 240 8.40 -0.05 -11.53
N SER A 241 8.63 -0.98 -12.45
CA SER A 241 9.92 -1.66 -12.67
C SER A 241 11.09 -0.69 -12.90
N GLN A 242 10.85 0.43 -13.58
CA GLN A 242 11.87 1.45 -13.90
C GLN A 242 12.11 2.44 -12.76
N ASN A 243 11.32 2.44 -11.68
CA ASN A 243 11.49 3.36 -10.56
C ASN A 243 12.52 2.85 -9.54
N ASN A 244 13.80 2.98 -9.88
CA ASN A 244 14.90 2.62 -8.99
C ASN A 244 14.92 3.40 -7.67
N ARG A 245 14.30 4.59 -7.60
CA ARG A 245 14.29 5.42 -6.38
C ARG A 245 13.40 4.84 -5.29
N ILE A 246 12.39 4.05 -5.65
CA ILE A 246 11.56 3.28 -4.70
C ILE A 246 12.01 1.83 -4.60
N ASN A 247 12.51 1.24 -5.70
CA ASN A 247 12.84 -0.19 -5.71
C ASN A 247 14.10 -0.54 -4.89
N ILE A 248 14.96 0.44 -4.61
CA ILE A 248 16.25 0.25 -3.92
C ILE A 248 16.30 1.09 -2.65
N LEU A 249 16.88 0.53 -1.58
CA LEU A 249 17.25 1.28 -0.38
C LEU A 249 18.54 2.07 -0.60
N HIS A 250 18.41 3.28 -1.13
CA HIS A 250 19.56 4.13 -1.40
C HIS A 250 20.23 4.63 -0.10
N PRO A 251 21.57 4.77 -0.07
CA PRO A 251 22.31 5.18 1.13
C PRO A 251 21.80 6.48 1.76
N GLU A 252 21.41 7.46 0.93
CA GLU A 252 20.93 8.76 1.40
C GLU A 252 19.60 8.68 2.17
N TYR A 253 18.78 7.64 1.93
CA TYR A 253 17.53 7.45 2.67
C TYR A 253 17.79 6.94 4.09
N LEU A 254 18.91 6.24 4.27
CA LEU A 254 19.23 5.50 5.49
C LEU A 254 20.08 6.32 6.48
N ILE A 255 20.34 7.59 6.17
CA ILE A 255 21.13 8.49 7.03
C ILE A 255 20.54 8.54 8.45
N LEU A 256 19.20 8.54 8.54
CA LEU A 256 18.43 8.60 9.80
C LEU A 256 17.89 7.22 10.23
N SER A 257 18.43 6.13 9.67
CA SER A 257 18.00 4.75 9.92
C SER A 257 19.21 3.84 10.05
N PRO A 258 20.02 4.01 11.12
CA PRO A 258 21.29 3.32 11.30
C PRO A 258 21.16 1.79 11.30
N GLY A 259 20.09 1.21 11.83
CA GLY A 259 19.86 -0.23 11.84
C GLY A 259 19.68 -0.80 10.42
N LEU A 260 19.22 0.03 9.48
CA LEU A 260 19.03 -0.37 8.08
C LEU A 260 20.22 -0.08 7.18
N LYS A 261 21.26 0.62 7.64
CA LYS A 261 22.44 0.94 6.80
C LYS A 261 23.11 -0.29 6.18
N GLN A 262 23.05 -1.43 6.86
CA GLN A 262 23.54 -2.72 6.35
C GLN A 262 22.81 -3.21 5.08
N PHE A 263 21.60 -2.70 4.83
CA PHE A 263 20.79 -3.03 3.65
C PHE A 263 20.93 -2.01 2.51
N SER A 264 21.82 -1.03 2.65
CA SER A 264 22.08 -0.03 1.62
C SER A 264 22.40 -0.68 0.26
N GLY A 265 21.72 -0.23 -0.79
CA GLY A 265 21.85 -0.74 -2.16
C GLY A 265 21.05 -2.02 -2.45
N GLN A 266 20.36 -2.60 -1.47
CA GLN A 266 19.51 -3.78 -1.67
C GLN A 266 18.10 -3.40 -2.15
N GLN A 267 17.40 -4.37 -2.75
CA GLN A 267 16.01 -4.22 -3.16
C GLN A 267 15.10 -4.01 -1.94
N LEU A 268 14.24 -2.99 -1.99
CA LEU A 268 13.31 -2.63 -0.92
C LEU A 268 12.43 -3.81 -0.50
N HIS A 269 11.82 -4.50 -1.46
CA HIS A 269 10.89 -5.60 -1.18
C HIS A 269 11.59 -6.78 -0.47
N GLU A 270 12.81 -7.12 -0.89
CA GLU A 270 13.59 -8.19 -0.27
C GLU A 270 13.97 -7.84 1.17
N VAL A 271 14.35 -6.59 1.41
CA VAL A 271 14.67 -6.12 2.75
C VAL A 271 13.41 -6.10 3.62
N TRP A 272 12.28 -5.58 3.11
CA TRP A 272 11.01 -5.60 3.83
C TRP A 272 10.60 -7.01 4.25
N LYS A 273 10.69 -7.99 3.34
CA LYS A 273 10.40 -9.40 3.68
C LYS A 273 11.30 -9.93 4.80
N LYS A 274 12.59 -9.62 4.78
CA LYS A 274 13.51 -10.04 5.87
C LYS A 274 13.08 -9.48 7.23
N LEU A 275 12.53 -8.27 7.25
CA LEU A 275 12.09 -7.58 8.47
C LEU A 275 10.78 -8.12 9.05
N LEU A 276 9.96 -8.80 8.25
CA LEU A 276 8.69 -9.38 8.70
C LEU A 276 8.90 -10.68 9.48
N SER A 277 7.98 -10.97 10.41
CA SER A 277 7.88 -12.27 11.08
C SER A 277 7.65 -13.39 10.06
N PRO A 278 8.02 -14.65 10.33
CA PRO A 278 7.77 -15.76 9.41
C PRO A 278 6.32 -15.86 8.91
N GLY A 279 5.34 -15.65 9.81
CA GLY A 279 3.92 -15.70 9.43
C GLY A 279 3.46 -14.49 8.62
N ASP A 280 4.05 -13.31 8.84
CA ASP A 280 3.68 -12.10 8.10
C ASP A 280 4.45 -11.97 6.77
N ARG A 281 5.58 -12.66 6.61
CA ARG A 281 6.30 -12.80 5.32
C ARG A 281 5.42 -13.37 4.22
N GLU A 282 4.61 -14.39 4.55
CA GLU A 282 3.68 -15.04 3.61
C GLU A 282 2.47 -14.16 3.27
N ARG A 283 2.19 -13.14 4.08
CA ARG A 283 1.10 -12.17 3.86
C ARG A 283 1.52 -10.98 3.01
N PHE A 284 2.81 -10.83 2.73
CA PHE A 284 3.35 -9.73 1.94
C PHE A 284 3.59 -10.17 0.48
N VAL A 285 2.85 -9.54 -0.41
CA VAL A 285 2.94 -9.69 -1.86
C VAL A 285 3.56 -8.42 -2.44
N HIS A 286 4.43 -8.57 -3.43
CA HIS A 286 5.08 -7.44 -4.07
C HIS A 286 5.35 -7.72 -5.53
N GLY A 287 5.59 -6.67 -6.30
CA GLY A 287 5.97 -6.81 -7.69
C GLY A 287 6.01 -5.49 -8.44
N HIS A 288 6.22 -5.62 -9.74
CA HIS A 288 6.23 -4.48 -10.65
C HIS A 288 4.94 -4.44 -11.45
N TRP A 289 4.07 -3.46 -11.20
CA TRP A 289 2.73 -3.49 -11.77
C TRP A 289 2.71 -3.39 -13.30
N ASP A 290 3.71 -2.72 -13.88
CA ASP A 290 3.84 -2.57 -15.33
C ASP A 290 4.11 -3.89 -16.05
N SER A 291 4.74 -4.87 -15.38
CA SER A 291 4.93 -6.20 -15.98
C SER A 291 3.63 -7.00 -16.11
N ALA A 292 2.60 -6.67 -15.31
CA ALA A 292 1.32 -7.35 -15.32
C ALA A 292 0.30 -6.72 -16.29
N ILE A 293 0.63 -5.62 -16.96
CA ILE A 293 -0.26 -4.98 -17.95
C ILE A 293 -0.62 -5.97 -19.07
N ASN A 294 0.32 -6.83 -19.48
CA ASN A 294 0.06 -7.85 -20.50
C ASN A 294 -0.99 -8.89 -20.09
N ALA A 295 -1.25 -9.06 -18.79
CA ALA A 295 -2.28 -9.98 -18.30
C ALA A 295 -3.70 -9.40 -18.38
N ILE A 296 -3.84 -8.12 -18.73
CA ILE A 296 -5.14 -7.46 -18.87
C ILE A 296 -5.79 -7.90 -20.18
N GLU A 297 -7.04 -8.38 -20.10
CA GLU A 297 -7.76 -8.94 -21.25
C GLU A 297 -8.44 -7.87 -22.10
N ASN A 298 -8.90 -6.78 -21.48
CA ASN A 298 -9.47 -5.64 -22.19
C ASN A 298 -8.38 -5.00 -23.07
N GLU A 299 -8.51 -5.14 -24.38
CA GLU A 299 -7.49 -4.72 -25.36
C GLU A 299 -7.31 -3.20 -25.41
N GLU A 300 -8.38 -2.42 -25.29
CA GLU A 300 -8.32 -0.95 -25.29
C GLU A 300 -7.57 -0.43 -24.06
N LEU A 301 -7.93 -0.94 -22.88
CA LEU A 301 -7.27 -0.62 -21.63
C LEU A 301 -5.81 -1.05 -21.66
N ARG A 302 -5.53 -2.29 -22.07
CA ARG A 302 -4.16 -2.80 -22.19
C ARG A 302 -3.34 -1.94 -23.13
N SER A 303 -3.86 -1.58 -24.31
CA SER A 303 -3.15 -0.75 -25.28
C SER A 303 -2.84 0.64 -24.72
N TYR A 304 -3.79 1.28 -24.05
CA TYR A 304 -3.58 2.57 -23.36
C TYR A 304 -2.49 2.46 -22.29
N LEU A 305 -2.58 1.45 -21.42
CA LEU A 305 -1.61 1.25 -20.33
C LEU A 305 -0.22 0.89 -20.85
N SER A 306 -0.13 0.08 -21.90
CA SER A 306 1.15 -0.27 -22.55
C SER A 306 1.78 0.96 -23.20
N GLU A 307 1.01 1.80 -23.89
CA GLU A 307 1.57 3.04 -24.45
C GLU A 307 2.11 3.95 -23.35
N ARG A 308 1.35 4.10 -22.25
CA ARG A 308 1.66 5.04 -21.19
C ARG A 308 2.74 4.56 -20.23
N TYR A 309 2.79 3.27 -19.90
CA TYR A 309 3.58 2.78 -18.77
C TYR A 309 4.63 1.72 -19.12
N MET A 310 4.55 1.05 -20.28
CA MET A 310 5.54 0.03 -20.68
C MET A 310 6.64 0.57 -21.60
#